data_AF-A0A7C8HT95-F1
#
_entry.id   AF-A0A7C8HT95-F1
#
_cell.length_a   1.000
_cell.length_b   1.000
_cell.length_c   1.000
_cell.angle_alpha   90.00
_cell.angle_beta   90.00
_cell.angle_gamma   90.00
#
_symmetry.space_group_name_H-M   'P 1'
#
loop_
_entity.id
_entity.type
_entity.pdbx_description
1 polymer ?
#
loop_
_entity_poly.entity_id
_entity_poly.type
_entity_poly.pdbx_seq_one_letter_code
_entity_poly.pdbx_strand_id
1 'polypeptide(L)'
;MKRPFLYDPIKYLKGKGVTVRLGLPQDGKRKIEVCFEKGRYWETKKVQGIYKRVEQSYNLIMMQLDVDKGMPPRSVESLLAKGLIRIVYDDQGKRRYALTERGKKAIQANNPQNP
;
A
#
# COMPACT_ATOMS: atom_id res chain seq x y z
N MET A 1 -2.25 4.28 28.00
CA MET A 1 -1.99 5.10 26.79
C MET A 1 -2.63 4.44 25.58
N LYS A 2 -3.62 5.08 24.93
CA LYS A 2 -4.14 4.60 23.63
C LYS A 2 -3.02 4.79 22.60
N ARG A 3 -2.45 3.70 22.06
CA ARG A 3 -1.49 3.81 20.95
C ARG A 3 -2.18 4.57 19.82
N PRO A 4 -1.59 5.65 19.29
CA PRO A 4 -2.20 6.36 18.18
C PRO A 4 -2.30 5.38 17.00
N PHE A 5 -3.52 5.11 16.54
CA PHE A 5 -3.78 4.14 15.49
C PHE A 5 -3.00 4.51 14.22
N LEU A 6 -2.16 3.61 13.74
CA LEU A 6 -1.41 3.80 12.50
C LEU A 6 -2.36 3.56 11.33
N TYR A 7 -2.33 4.45 10.34
CA TYR A 7 -3.07 4.23 9.09
C TYR A 7 -2.44 3.06 8.34
N ASP A 8 -3.24 2.04 8.05
CA ASP A 8 -2.87 0.88 7.24
C ASP A 8 -3.77 0.85 6.00
N PRO A 9 -3.24 1.10 4.80
CA PRO A 9 -4.05 1.23 3.60
C PRO A 9 -4.73 -0.09 3.21
N ILE A 10 -4.11 -1.25 3.43
CA ILE A 10 -4.73 -2.55 3.12
C ILE A 10 -5.91 -2.81 4.06
N LYS A 11 -5.75 -2.56 5.37
CA LYS A 11 -6.86 -2.68 6.33
C LYS A 11 -7.98 -1.70 6.00
N TYR A 12 -7.65 -0.46 5.66
CA TYR A 12 -8.63 0.55 5.24
C TYR A 12 -9.43 0.09 4.02
N LEU A 13 -8.76 -0.39 2.97
CA LEU A 13 -9.40 -0.88 1.74
C LEU A 13 -10.28 -2.10 2.03
N LYS A 14 -9.79 -3.06 2.84
CA LYS A 14 -10.56 -4.23 3.24
C LYS A 14 -11.85 -3.84 3.97
N GLY A 15 -11.77 -2.86 4.88
CA GLY A 15 -12.95 -2.31 5.57
C GLY A 15 -13.96 -1.61 4.64
N LYS A 16 -13.56 -1.27 3.41
CA LYS A 16 -14.43 -0.74 2.36
C LYS A 16 -14.96 -1.82 1.40
N GLY A 17 -14.62 -3.10 1.60
CA GLY A 17 -14.96 -4.16 0.64
C GLY A 17 -14.07 -4.13 -0.59
N VAL A 18 -12.83 -3.67 -0.44
CA VAL A 18 -11.83 -3.65 -1.51
C VAL A 18 -10.62 -4.47 -1.08
N THR A 19 -10.23 -5.43 -1.90
CA THR A 19 -8.98 -6.17 -1.72
C THR A 19 -7.99 -5.74 -2.79
N VAL A 20 -6.70 -5.79 -2.44
CA VAL A 20 -5.61 -5.51 -3.37
C VAL A 20 -4.65 -6.69 -3.43
N ARG A 21 -4.09 -6.93 -4.61
CA ARG A 21 -3.08 -7.98 -4.84
C ARG A 21 -2.02 -7.49 -5.83
N LEU A 22 -0.85 -8.13 -5.81
CA LEU A 22 0.13 -7.92 -6.87
C LEU A 22 -0.27 -8.77 -8.08
N GLY A 23 -0.59 -8.09 -9.18
CA GLY A 23 -0.65 -8.70 -10.50
C GLY A 23 0.75 -8.76 -11.10
N LEU A 24 1.04 -9.85 -11.81
CA LEU A 24 2.21 -9.97 -12.68
C LEU A 24 1.69 -10.03 -14.12
N PRO A 25 1.53 -8.89 -14.80
CA PRO A 25 1.08 -8.86 -16.19
C PRO A 25 2.18 -9.40 -17.11
N GLN A 26 1.82 -9.69 -18.36
CA GLN A 26 2.75 -10.19 -19.38
C GLN A 26 3.91 -9.23 -19.69
N ASP A 27 3.76 -7.94 -19.33
CA ASP A 27 4.80 -6.91 -19.43
C ASP A 27 5.90 -7.03 -18.36
N GLY A 28 5.76 -7.98 -17.42
CA GLY A 28 6.70 -8.21 -16.31
C GLY A 28 6.64 -7.14 -15.21
N LYS A 29 5.77 -6.13 -15.32
CA LYS A 29 5.72 -5.00 -14.37
C LYS A 29 4.72 -5.31 -13.26
N ARG A 30 5.22 -5.47 -12.03
CA ARG A 30 4.35 -5.66 -10.86
C ARG A 30 3.37 -4.49 -10.75
N LYS A 31 2.07 -4.78 -10.80
CA LYS A 31 1.00 -3.78 -10.64
C LYS A 31 0.10 -4.14 -9.46
N ILE A 32 -0.41 -3.12 -8.78
CA ILE A 32 -1.48 -3.33 -7.80
C ILE A 32 -2.79 -3.53 -8.57
N GLU A 33 -3.37 -4.71 -8.42
CA GLU A 33 -4.72 -4.99 -8.88
C GLU A 33 -5.71 -4.71 -7.76
N VAL A 34 -6.76 -3.94 -8.08
CA VAL A 34 -7.82 -3.57 -7.15
C VAL A 34 -9.04 -4.44 -7.48
N CYS A 35 -9.52 -5.19 -6.49
CA CYS A 35 -10.70 -6.04 -6.62
C CYS A 35 -11.79 -5.54 -5.67
N PHE A 36 -12.96 -5.24 -6.23
CA PHE A 36 -14.12 -4.78 -5.47
C PHE A 36 -15.02 -5.96 -5.12
N GLU A 37 -15.57 -5.94 -3.91
CA GLU A 37 -16.60 -6.88 -3.49
C GLU A 37 -17.86 -6.69 -4.35
N LYS A 38 -18.43 -7.82 -4.81
CA LYS A 38 -19.59 -7.82 -5.70
C LYS A 38 -20.77 -7.11 -5.04
N GLY A 39 -21.38 -6.16 -5.76
CA GLY A 39 -22.58 -5.46 -5.30
C GLY A 39 -22.35 -4.31 -4.33
N ARG A 40 -21.11 -3.91 -3.99
CA ARG A 40 -20.84 -2.72 -3.16
C ARG A 40 -20.52 -1.44 -3.95
N TYR A 41 -20.16 -1.58 -5.21
CA TYR A 41 -19.59 -0.50 -6.02
C TYR A 41 -20.30 -0.36 -7.36
N TRP A 42 -21.38 0.43 -7.37
CA TRP A 42 -22.09 0.84 -8.59
C TRP A 42 -21.84 2.31 -8.97
N GLU A 43 -21.37 3.14 -8.02
CA GLU A 43 -21.10 4.56 -8.25
C GLU A 43 -19.67 4.81 -8.72
N THR A 44 -19.51 5.38 -9.92
CA THR A 44 -18.21 5.76 -10.51
C THR A 44 -17.37 6.65 -9.59
N LYS A 45 -18.00 7.59 -8.87
CA LYS A 45 -17.30 8.48 -7.92
C LYS A 45 -16.63 7.72 -6.77
N LYS A 46 -17.28 6.68 -6.24
CA LYS A 46 -16.74 5.83 -5.16
C LYS A 46 -15.55 5.02 -5.67
N VAL A 47 -15.65 4.48 -6.89
CA VAL A 47 -14.58 3.73 -7.55
C VAL A 47 -13.35 4.61 -7.78
N GLN A 48 -13.53 5.81 -8.35
CA GLN A 48 -12.45 6.78 -8.55
C GLN A 48 -11.76 7.17 -7.23
N GLY A 49 -12.54 7.36 -6.16
CA GLY A 49 -12.00 7.65 -4.83
C GLY A 49 -11.10 6.54 -4.28
N ILE A 50 -11.42 5.26 -4.55
CA ILE A 50 -10.59 4.12 -4.17
C ILE A 50 -9.30 4.10 -4.98
N TYR A 51 -9.35 4.26 -6.30
CA TYR A 51 -8.14 4.30 -7.12
C TYR A 51 -7.20 5.43 -6.71
N LYS A 52 -7.74 6.64 -6.45
CA LYS A 52 -6.95 7.76 -5.92
C LYS A 52 -6.30 7.42 -4.58
N ARG A 53 -6.99 6.69 -3.70
CA ARG A 53 -6.42 6.27 -2.41
C ARG A 53 -5.30 5.23 -2.59
N VAL A 54 -5.48 4.29 -3.51
CA VAL A 54 -4.46 3.30 -3.87
C VAL A 54 -3.22 4.00 -4.42
N GLU A 55 -3.39 4.94 -5.35
CA GLU A 55 -2.30 5.74 -5.93
C GLU A 55 -1.53 6.52 -4.85
N GLN A 56 -2.23 7.24 -3.97
CA GLN A 56 -1.62 7.97 -2.85
C GLN A 56 -0.83 7.07 -1.89
N SER A 57 -1.16 5.79 -1.83
CA SER A 57 -0.55 4.81 -0.92
C SER A 57 0.30 3.77 -1.67
N TYR A 58 0.59 3.99 -2.95
CA TYR A 58 1.10 2.95 -3.86
C TYR A 58 2.34 2.26 -3.32
N ASN A 59 3.38 3.03 -2.97
CA ASN A 59 4.63 2.47 -2.45
C ASN A 59 4.44 1.68 -1.16
N LEU A 60 3.56 2.17 -0.27
CA LEU A 60 3.27 1.48 0.98
C LEU A 60 2.53 0.17 0.73
N ILE A 61 1.51 0.18 -0.12
CA ILE A 61 0.76 -1.03 -0.51
C ILE A 61 1.70 -2.03 -1.18
N MET A 62 2.57 -1.58 -2.09
CA MET A 62 3.58 -2.45 -2.75
C MET A 62 4.45 -3.18 -1.72
N MET A 63 5.04 -2.47 -0.75
CA MET A 63 5.88 -3.09 0.29
C MET A 63 5.10 -4.04 1.21
N GLN A 64 3.83 -3.74 1.47
CA GLN A 64 2.96 -4.61 2.26
C GLN A 64 2.64 -5.89 1.49
N LEU A 65 2.40 -5.81 0.18
CA LEU A 65 2.09 -6.96 -0.66
C LEU A 65 3.33 -7.73 -1.14
N ASP A 66 4.53 -7.17 -1.00
CA ASP A 66 5.80 -7.81 -1.36
C ASP A 66 6.14 -8.95 -0.37
N VAL A 67 5.37 -10.01 -0.41
CA VAL A 67 5.53 -11.22 0.39
C VAL A 67 5.42 -12.44 -0.51
N ASP A 68 5.91 -13.57 -0.04
CA ASP A 68 5.79 -14.82 -0.77
C ASP A 68 4.32 -15.18 -1.03
N LYS A 69 4.07 -15.87 -2.13
CA LYS A 69 2.71 -16.27 -2.52
C LYS A 69 2.06 -17.07 -1.40
N GLY A 70 0.85 -16.67 -1.01
CA GLY A 70 0.08 -17.32 0.07
C GLY A 70 0.33 -16.72 1.45
N MET A 71 1.34 -15.86 1.61
CA MET A 71 1.54 -15.13 2.86
C MET A 71 0.61 -13.92 2.97
N PRO A 72 0.21 -13.54 4.19
CA PRO A 72 -0.55 -12.32 4.40
C PRO A 72 0.32 -11.07 4.14
N PRO A 73 -0.29 -9.94 3.74
CA PRO A 73 0.44 -8.69 3.58
C PRO A 73 1.14 -8.25 4.88
N ARG A 74 2.33 -7.66 4.77
CA ARG A 74 3.05 -7.08 5.91
C ARG A 74 2.20 -5.96 6.53
N SER A 75 2.26 -5.84 7.86
CA SER A 75 1.65 -4.70 8.55
C SER A 75 2.54 -3.47 8.48
N VAL A 76 1.94 -2.28 8.63
CA VAL A 76 2.68 -1.02 8.72
C VAL A 76 3.64 -1.02 9.92
N GLU A 77 3.23 -1.62 11.04
CA GLU A 77 4.08 -1.81 12.22
C GLU A 77 5.33 -2.64 11.88
N SER A 78 5.18 -3.69 11.08
CA SER A 78 6.31 -4.52 10.65
C SER A 78 7.26 -3.74 9.74
N LEU A 79 6.73 -2.92 8.82
CA LEU A 79 7.55 -2.08 7.94
C LEU A 79 8.31 -1.00 8.71
N LEU A 80 7.69 -0.40 9.74
CA LEU A 80 8.34 0.54 10.67
C LEU A 80 9.44 -0.16 11.48
N ALA A 81 9.14 -1.33 12.07
CA ALA A 81 10.10 -2.09 12.85
C ALA A 81 11.31 -2.55 12.04
N LYS A 82 11.13 -2.85 10.74
CA LYS A 82 12.21 -3.18 9.80
C LYS A 82 12.99 -1.97 9.29
N GLY A 83 12.55 -0.75 9.64
CA GLY A 83 13.16 0.49 9.18
C GLY A 83 13.03 0.72 7.67
N LEU A 84 12.00 0.16 7.03
CA LEU A 84 11.71 0.37 5.60
C LEU A 84 10.93 1.67 5.37
N ILE A 85 10.15 2.07 6.37
CA ILE A 85 9.44 3.35 6.40
C ILE A 85 9.71 4.06 7.72
N ARG A 86 9.47 5.37 7.72
CA ARG A 86 9.44 6.21 8.92
C ARG A 86 8.19 7.09 8.90
N ILE A 87 7.78 7.53 10.09
CA ILE A 87 6.72 8.53 10.23
C ILE A 87 7.35 9.91 10.05
N VAL A 88 6.72 10.72 9.19
CA VAL A 88 7.04 12.14 9.02
C VAL A 88 5.76 12.95 9.19
N TYR A 89 5.90 14.26 9.35
CA TYR A 89 4.77 15.18 9.41
C TYR A 89 4.87 16.08 8.18
N ASP A 90 3.74 16.28 7.49
CA ASP A 90 3.66 17.32 6.46
C ASP A 90 3.52 18.71 7.10
N ASP A 91 3.56 19.76 6.27
CA ASP A 91 3.50 21.17 6.71
C ASP A 91 2.21 21.51 7.45
N GLN A 92 1.18 20.66 7.35
CA GLN A 92 -0.09 20.78 8.07
C GLN A 92 -0.08 20.00 9.40
N GLY A 93 1.07 19.48 9.82
CA GLY A 93 1.22 18.66 11.02
C GLY A 93 0.60 17.27 10.90
N LYS A 94 0.26 16.82 9.70
CA LYS A 94 -0.37 15.51 9.49
C LYS A 94 0.67 14.43 9.30
N ARG A 95 0.48 13.32 10.02
CA ARG A 95 1.33 12.14 9.92
C ARG A 95 1.26 11.52 8.52
N ARG A 96 2.43 11.28 7.94
CA ARG A 96 2.66 10.57 6.68
C ARG A 96 3.72 9.49 6.87
N TYR A 97 3.76 8.56 5.93
CA TYR A 97 4.85 7.60 5.84
C TYR A 97 5.81 8.03 4.75
N ALA A 98 7.10 8.07 5.07
CA ALA A 98 8.17 8.26 4.10
C ALA A 98 9.00 6.97 3.98
N LEU A 99 9.41 6.64 2.76
CA LEU A 99 10.37 5.57 2.53
C LEU A 99 11.72 5.96 3.11
N THR A 100 12.39 5.02 3.77
CA THR A 100 13.82 5.14 4.08
C THR A 100 14.64 4.74 2.85
N GLU A 101 15.95 4.99 2.85
CA GLU A 101 16.84 4.47 1.79
C GLU A 101 16.76 2.94 1.67
N ARG A 102 16.61 2.25 2.80
CA ARG A 102 16.38 0.80 2.82
C ARG A 102 15.05 0.42 2.17
N GLY A 103 13.98 1.18 2.45
CA GLY A 103 12.67 1.00 1.82
C GLY A 103 12.70 1.22 0.31
N LYS A 104 13.39 2.27 -0.15
CA LYS A 104 13.57 2.55 -1.58
C LYS A 104 14.29 1.40 -2.29
N LYS A 105 15.40 0.92 -1.72
CA LYS A 105 16.15 -0.23 -2.24
C LYS A 105 15.29 -1.50 -2.28
N ALA A 106 14.47 -1.74 -1.25
CA ALA A 106 13.57 -2.89 -1.22
C ALA A 106 12.50 -2.84 -2.33
N ILE A 107 12.02 -1.66 -2.71
CA ILE A 107 11.09 -1.50 -3.83
C ILE A 107 11.82 -1.71 -5.17
N GLN A 108 13.01 -1.12 -5.33
CA GLN A 108 13.81 -1.22 -6.57
C GLN A 108 14.32 -2.65 -6.84
N ALA A 109 14.80 -3.37 -5.83
CA ALA A 109 15.22 -4.76 -5.96
C ALA A 109 14.10 -5.67 -6.46
N ASN A 110 12.85 -5.30 -6.17
CA ASN A 110 11.64 -6.01 -6.57
C ASN A 110 10.98 -5.44 -7.84
N ASN A 111 11.53 -4.35 -8.41
CA ASN A 111 11.03 -3.68 -9.61
C ASN A 111 12.23 -3.06 -10.38
N PRO A 112 13.04 -3.88 -11.07
CA PRO A 112 14.41 -3.54 -11.50
C PRO A 112 14.53 -2.53 -12.65
N GLN A 113 13.45 -1.83 -13.04
CA GLN A 113 13.48 -0.83 -14.11
C GLN A 113 12.72 0.44 -13.71
N ASN A 114 13.36 1.25 -12.88
CA ASN A 114 13.19 2.70 -12.94
C ASN A 114 14.61 3.29 -12.91
N PRO A 115 15.19 3.69 -14.07
CA PRO A 115 16.40 4.49 -14.08
C PRO A 115 16.20 5.82 -13.34
#